data_AF-A0A414RPR5-F1
#
_entry.id   AF-A0A414RPR5-F1
#
_cell.length_a   1.000
_cell.length_b   1.000
_cell.length_c   1.000
_cell.angle_alpha   90.00
_cell.angle_beta   90.00
_cell.angle_gamma   90.00
#
_symmetry.space_group_name_H-M   'P 1'
#
loop_
_entity.id
_entity.type
_entity.pdbx_description
1 polymer ?
#
loop_
_entity_poly.entity_id
_entity_poly.type
_entity_poly.pdbx_seq_one_letter_code
_entity_poly.pdbx_strand_id
1 'polypeptide(L)'
;MDQIRKWIQENDWKSIGIIAYYGYFAINVLVKAFGYDSSDQIYKFFMLSGIILLGIKFITTRYTLREVVIIALLLGAGMFIWVMTKKATLLFLFLTIIGMKDVQFGKLIGISVWIRLFVAAVMVIGSVYGVYDIGYKTTPNAQYVEVPVYSFGFNEPNTAYLTIFLLLILLVYSYYEKLNGWWFICTFAAAFLFYELTFCRTGILVFIFAWVLIAYDKLIKNKYAKFIFVLSVPVGALFSFVMMVFFDNENSVMKMIDRYVSGRVHIMGEYYQDQGLALLPRNQELFYASYHGLIDNSYMHILLYCGWIFALVFFAVIVLAMVKLYQAGCYKELVMLSVFSLYAIMEQFVLNGFMNPFILLVGILLYPNLSNQIKEGKKEEKHGKISYSSNS
;
A
#
# COMPACT_ATOMS: atom_id res chain seq x y z
N MET A 1 -22.63 -13.38 -36.96
CA MET A 1 -22.98 -12.26 -36.04
C MET A 1 -23.91 -12.72 -34.93
N ASP A 2 -25.02 -13.41 -35.23
CA ASP A 2 -25.98 -13.84 -34.21
C ASP A 2 -25.53 -15.00 -33.32
N GLN A 3 -24.68 -15.91 -33.83
CA GLN A 3 -24.02 -16.94 -33.01
C GLN A 3 -23.03 -16.35 -31.99
N ILE A 4 -22.33 -15.28 -32.36
CA ILE A 4 -21.43 -14.54 -31.45
C ILE A 4 -22.25 -13.82 -30.38
N ARG A 5 -23.40 -13.23 -30.75
CA ARG A 5 -24.32 -12.60 -29.79
C ARG A 5 -24.95 -13.61 -28.83
N LYS A 6 -25.33 -14.80 -29.29
CA LYS A 6 -25.80 -15.92 -28.44
C LYS A 6 -24.70 -16.41 -27.50
N TRP A 7 -23.48 -16.63 -28.01
CA TRP A 7 -22.32 -17.02 -27.19
C TRP A 7 -21.94 -15.95 -26.15
N ILE A 8 -22.15 -14.67 -26.47
CA ILE A 8 -21.96 -13.54 -25.54
C ILE A 8 -23.06 -13.48 -24.47
N GLN A 9 -24.28 -13.94 -24.76
CA GLN A 9 -25.37 -14.03 -23.79
C GLN A 9 -25.28 -15.25 -22.87
N GLU A 10 -24.70 -16.35 -23.35
CA GLU A 10 -24.57 -17.60 -22.60
C GLU A 10 -23.40 -17.61 -21.60
N ASN A 11 -22.33 -16.86 -21.87
CA ASN A 11 -21.20 -16.74 -20.96
C ASN A 11 -21.32 -15.50 -20.06
N ASP A 12 -21.15 -15.67 -18.75
CA ASP A 12 -21.08 -14.56 -17.80
C ASP A 12 -19.72 -13.85 -17.89
N TRP A 13 -19.52 -13.11 -18.98
CA TRP A 13 -18.31 -12.34 -19.28
C TRP A 13 -17.92 -11.39 -18.15
N LYS A 14 -18.92 -10.86 -17.42
CA LYS A 14 -18.68 -10.00 -16.26
C LYS A 14 -17.97 -10.77 -15.16
N SER A 15 -18.44 -11.98 -14.84
CA SER A 15 -17.80 -12.85 -13.86
C SER A 15 -16.40 -13.29 -14.28
N ILE A 16 -16.18 -13.61 -15.55
CA ILE A 16 -14.84 -13.95 -16.08
C ILE A 16 -13.86 -12.78 -15.84
N GLY A 17 -14.28 -11.55 -16.14
CA GLY A 17 -13.46 -10.36 -15.90
C GLY A 17 -13.12 -10.21 -14.42
N ILE A 18 -14.10 -10.35 -13.52
CA ILE A 18 -13.89 -10.25 -12.08
C ILE A 18 -12.91 -11.32 -11.58
N ILE A 19 -13.04 -12.57 -12.02
CA ILE A 19 -12.11 -13.66 -11.67
C ILE A 19 -10.71 -13.38 -12.19
N ALA A 20 -10.58 -12.90 -13.43
CA ALA A 20 -9.30 -12.52 -14.01
C ALA A 20 -8.61 -11.41 -13.19
N TYR A 21 -9.38 -10.43 -12.70
CA TYR A 21 -8.83 -9.39 -11.82
C TYR A 21 -8.37 -9.94 -10.46
N TYR A 22 -9.13 -10.85 -9.85
CA TYR A 22 -8.68 -11.52 -8.63
C TYR A 22 -7.40 -12.33 -8.85
N GLY A 23 -7.28 -13.03 -9.98
CA GLY A 23 -6.06 -13.75 -10.37
C GLY A 23 -4.87 -12.81 -10.58
N TYR A 24 -5.08 -11.71 -11.31
CA TYR A 24 -4.08 -10.64 -11.49
C TYR A 24 -3.58 -10.12 -10.15
N PHE A 25 -4.50 -9.76 -9.26
CA PHE A 25 -4.17 -9.23 -7.94
C PHE A 25 -3.44 -10.28 -7.08
N ALA A 26 -3.93 -11.52 -7.06
CA ALA A 26 -3.33 -12.63 -6.31
C ALA A 26 -1.87 -12.88 -6.74
N ILE A 27 -1.61 -12.99 -8.04
CA ILE A 27 -0.25 -13.21 -8.56
C ILE A 27 0.69 -12.09 -8.14
N ASN A 28 0.27 -10.83 -8.31
CA ASN A 28 1.12 -9.69 -7.97
C ASN A 28 1.37 -9.57 -6.46
N VAL A 29 0.35 -9.86 -5.63
CA VAL A 29 0.52 -9.93 -4.17
C VAL A 29 1.46 -11.07 -3.79
N LEU A 30 1.36 -12.24 -4.42
CA LEU A 30 2.23 -13.39 -4.15
C LEU A 30 3.70 -13.03 -4.40
N VAL A 31 3.99 -12.49 -5.58
CA VAL A 31 5.34 -12.06 -5.96
C VAL A 31 5.89 -11.03 -4.97
N LYS A 32 5.07 -10.06 -4.58
CA LYS A 32 5.48 -9.03 -3.62
C LYS A 32 5.59 -9.55 -2.19
N ALA A 33 4.78 -10.54 -1.80
CA ALA A 33 4.85 -11.19 -0.50
C ALA A 33 6.11 -12.03 -0.35
N PHE A 34 6.68 -12.58 -1.43
CA PHE A 34 7.99 -13.23 -1.42
C PHE A 34 9.17 -12.23 -1.42
N GLY A 35 8.90 -10.93 -1.56
CA GLY A 35 9.95 -9.91 -1.61
C GLY A 35 10.63 -9.74 -2.96
N TYR A 36 10.10 -10.35 -4.04
CA TYR A 36 10.70 -10.21 -5.37
C TYR A 36 10.49 -8.80 -5.97
N ASP A 37 11.53 -8.33 -6.65
CA ASP A 37 11.57 -7.02 -7.28
C ASP A 37 11.85 -7.08 -8.79
N SER A 38 11.93 -5.91 -9.45
CA SER A 38 12.08 -5.82 -10.91
C SER A 38 13.39 -6.41 -11.46
N SER A 39 14.39 -6.65 -10.62
CA SER A 39 15.64 -7.30 -10.99
C SER A 39 15.47 -8.81 -11.20
N ASP A 40 14.53 -9.43 -10.49
CA ASP A 40 14.30 -10.87 -10.52
C ASP A 40 13.63 -11.34 -11.82
N GLN A 41 14.14 -12.43 -12.42
CA GLN A 41 13.49 -13.04 -13.58
C GLN A 41 12.10 -13.61 -13.24
N ILE A 42 11.97 -14.17 -12.04
CA ILE A 42 10.70 -14.71 -11.51
C ILE A 42 9.65 -13.59 -11.48
N TYR A 43 10.02 -12.40 -11.01
CA TYR A 43 9.15 -11.23 -11.03
C TYR A 43 8.65 -10.92 -12.44
N LYS A 44 9.55 -10.85 -13.44
CA LYS A 44 9.18 -10.53 -14.83
C LYS A 44 8.18 -11.53 -15.41
N PHE A 45 8.35 -12.83 -15.13
CA PHE A 45 7.44 -13.88 -15.58
C PHE A 45 6.04 -13.73 -14.98
N PHE A 46 5.94 -13.58 -13.66
CA PHE A 46 4.65 -13.42 -12.98
C PHE A 46 3.97 -12.07 -13.30
N MET A 47 4.76 -11.02 -13.54
CA MET A 47 4.21 -9.75 -14.01
C MET A 47 3.56 -9.90 -15.39
N LEU A 48 4.19 -10.64 -16.31
CA LEU A 48 3.63 -10.89 -17.64
C LEU A 48 2.30 -11.67 -17.55
N SER A 49 2.25 -12.73 -16.74
CA SER A 49 1.01 -13.48 -16.53
C SER A 49 -0.08 -12.62 -15.89
N GLY A 50 0.29 -11.75 -14.94
CA GLY A 50 -0.61 -10.76 -14.38
C GLY A 50 -1.16 -9.79 -15.43
N ILE A 51 -0.33 -9.24 -16.30
CA ILE A 51 -0.76 -8.31 -17.37
C ILE A 51 -1.75 -8.97 -18.32
N ILE A 52 -1.56 -10.25 -18.66
CA ILE A 52 -2.50 -11.01 -19.50
C ILE A 52 -3.88 -11.09 -18.83
N LEU A 53 -3.93 -11.43 -17.54
CA LEU A 53 -5.19 -11.47 -16.77
C LEU A 53 -5.86 -10.10 -16.67
N LEU A 54 -5.07 -9.03 -16.49
CA LEU A 54 -5.58 -7.67 -16.51
C LEU A 54 -6.15 -7.29 -17.89
N GLY A 55 -5.49 -7.73 -18.97
CA GLY A 55 -5.99 -7.58 -20.34
C GLY A 55 -7.36 -8.23 -20.52
N ILE A 56 -7.53 -9.47 -20.02
CA ILE A 56 -8.83 -10.16 -19.99
C ILE A 56 -9.86 -9.32 -19.23
N LYS A 57 -9.52 -8.80 -18.04
CA LYS A 57 -10.42 -7.91 -17.28
C LYS A 57 -10.87 -6.71 -18.11
N PHE A 58 -9.97 -6.05 -18.83
CA PHE A 58 -10.31 -4.87 -19.62
C PHE A 58 -11.18 -5.18 -20.84
N ILE A 59 -10.96 -6.30 -21.53
CA ILE A 59 -11.76 -6.70 -22.69
C ILE A 59 -13.18 -7.11 -22.27
N THR A 60 -13.30 -7.79 -21.13
CA THR A 60 -14.58 -8.32 -20.63
C THR A 60 -15.42 -7.30 -19.87
N THR A 61 -14.83 -6.20 -19.43
CA THR A 61 -15.53 -5.16 -18.66
C THR A 61 -16.08 -4.07 -19.57
N ARG A 62 -17.37 -3.74 -19.41
CA ARG A 62 -17.99 -2.62 -20.14
C ARG A 62 -17.77 -1.31 -19.40
N TYR A 63 -17.28 -0.28 -20.09
CA TYR A 63 -17.06 1.06 -19.53
C TYR A 63 -18.03 2.09 -20.13
N THR A 64 -18.43 3.06 -19.33
CA THR A 64 -19.20 4.23 -19.78
C THR A 64 -18.25 5.26 -20.41
N LEU A 65 -18.79 6.16 -21.24
CA LEU A 65 -17.97 7.18 -21.89
C LEU A 65 -17.18 8.04 -20.88
N ARG A 66 -17.81 8.40 -19.76
CA ARG A 66 -17.14 9.13 -18.66
C ARG A 66 -15.96 8.35 -18.09
N GLU A 67 -16.14 7.05 -17.84
CA GLU A 67 -15.06 6.19 -17.33
C GLU A 67 -13.94 6.09 -18.35
N VAL A 68 -14.24 5.92 -19.64
CA VAL A 68 -13.24 5.84 -20.72
C VAL A 68 -12.38 7.10 -20.79
N VAL A 69 -12.97 8.29 -20.68
CA VAL A 69 -12.22 9.55 -20.68
C VAL A 69 -11.26 9.63 -19.48
N ILE A 70 -11.72 9.28 -18.28
CA ILE A 70 -10.86 9.30 -17.09
C ILE A 70 -9.76 8.23 -17.18
N ILE A 71 -10.09 7.04 -17.68
CA ILE A 71 -9.13 5.95 -17.94
C ILE A 71 -8.04 6.44 -18.90
N ALA A 72 -8.41 7.10 -20.00
CA ALA A 72 -7.46 7.64 -20.96
C ALA A 72 -6.53 8.69 -20.33
N LEU A 73 -7.06 9.58 -19.47
CA LEU A 73 -6.26 10.55 -18.74
C LEU A 73 -5.28 9.89 -17.75
N LEU A 74 -5.74 8.91 -16.98
CA LEU A 74 -4.89 8.17 -16.03
C LEU A 74 -3.79 7.38 -16.75
N LEU A 75 -4.13 6.70 -17.85
CA LEU A 75 -3.15 5.97 -18.65
C LEU A 75 -2.16 6.91 -19.33
N GLY A 76 -2.62 8.04 -19.87
CA GLY A 76 -1.76 9.07 -20.46
C GLY A 76 -0.76 9.62 -19.44
N ALA A 77 -1.23 9.98 -18.25
CA ALA A 77 -0.37 10.45 -17.16
C ALA A 77 0.62 9.35 -16.70
N GLY A 78 0.14 8.11 -16.51
CA GLY A 78 0.97 6.98 -16.11
C GLY A 78 2.06 6.64 -17.13
N MET A 79 1.73 6.64 -18.42
CA MET A 79 2.69 6.41 -19.51
C MET A 79 3.72 7.54 -19.59
N PHE A 80 3.28 8.80 -19.50
CA PHE A 80 4.18 9.95 -19.51
C PHE A 80 5.21 9.88 -18.37
N ILE A 81 4.75 9.59 -17.15
CA ILE A 81 5.65 9.43 -15.98
C ILE A 81 6.57 8.24 -16.16
N TRP A 82 6.07 7.10 -16.64
CA TRP A 82 6.90 5.92 -16.85
C TRP A 82 8.02 6.19 -17.87
N VAL A 83 7.72 6.84 -19.00
CA VAL A 83 8.72 7.17 -20.03
C VAL A 83 9.80 8.11 -19.50
N MET A 84 9.40 9.10 -18.70
CA MET A 84 10.31 10.12 -18.14
C MET A 84 11.13 9.60 -16.96
N THR A 85 10.51 8.89 -16.02
CA THR A 85 11.13 8.43 -14.76
C THR A 85 11.75 7.04 -14.85
N LYS A 86 11.45 6.27 -15.92
CA LYS A 86 11.82 4.86 -16.10
C LYS A 86 11.28 3.89 -15.04
N LYS A 87 10.38 4.34 -14.14
CA LYS A 87 9.71 3.48 -13.15
C LYS A 87 8.23 3.29 -13.46
N ALA A 88 7.78 2.03 -13.43
CA ALA A 88 6.43 1.65 -13.80
C ALA A 88 5.42 1.63 -12.63
N THR A 89 5.85 1.92 -11.40
CA THR A 89 5.03 1.77 -10.17
C THR A 89 3.69 2.51 -10.26
N LEU A 90 3.71 3.78 -10.68
CA LEU A 90 2.48 4.59 -10.80
C LEU A 90 1.59 4.14 -11.96
N LEU A 91 2.18 3.69 -13.07
CA LEU A 91 1.42 3.11 -14.19
C LEU A 91 0.66 1.86 -13.73
N PHE A 92 1.32 0.95 -13.01
CA PHE A 92 0.67 -0.25 -12.46
C PHE A 92 -0.39 0.09 -11.41
N LEU A 93 -0.15 1.09 -10.56
CA LEU A 93 -1.16 1.60 -9.63
C LEU A 93 -2.42 2.05 -10.39
N PHE A 94 -2.27 2.88 -11.42
CA PHE A 94 -3.40 3.36 -12.23
C PHE A 94 -4.14 2.23 -12.93
N LEU A 95 -3.41 1.31 -13.56
CA LEU A 95 -3.97 0.10 -14.18
C LEU A 95 -4.78 -0.74 -13.19
N THR A 96 -4.27 -0.90 -11.97
CA THR A 96 -4.93 -1.66 -10.91
C THR A 96 -6.22 -0.96 -10.45
N ILE A 97 -6.19 0.38 -10.29
CA ILE A 97 -7.37 1.19 -9.95
C ILE A 97 -8.44 1.10 -11.06
N ILE A 98 -8.03 1.19 -12.32
CA ILE A 98 -8.96 1.09 -13.46
C ILE A 98 -9.68 -0.26 -13.46
N GLY A 99 -8.96 -1.35 -13.16
CA GLY A 99 -9.53 -2.70 -13.10
C GLY A 99 -10.49 -2.95 -11.92
N MET A 100 -10.59 -2.05 -10.94
CA MET A 100 -11.47 -2.22 -9.76
C MET A 100 -12.98 -2.25 -10.07
N LYS A 101 -13.38 -1.98 -11.32
CA LYS A 101 -14.81 -1.92 -11.68
C LYS A 101 -15.51 -3.24 -11.37
N ASP A 102 -16.60 -3.16 -10.61
CA ASP A 102 -17.41 -4.30 -10.16
C ASP A 102 -16.68 -5.32 -9.26
N VAL A 103 -15.50 -4.96 -8.72
CA VAL A 103 -14.71 -5.84 -7.85
C VAL A 103 -15.02 -5.59 -6.38
N GLN A 104 -15.29 -6.66 -5.63
CA GLN A 104 -15.54 -6.56 -4.19
C GLN A 104 -14.22 -6.37 -3.42
N PHE A 105 -14.05 -5.19 -2.83
CA PHE A 105 -12.82 -4.86 -2.09
C PHE A 105 -12.54 -5.82 -0.92
N GLY A 106 -13.57 -6.30 -0.21
CA GLY A 106 -13.41 -7.27 0.87
C GLY A 106 -12.75 -8.58 0.43
N LYS A 107 -13.10 -9.08 -0.77
CA LYS A 107 -12.48 -10.30 -1.35
C LYS A 107 -11.01 -10.08 -1.69
N LEU A 108 -10.63 -8.90 -2.20
CA LEU A 108 -9.22 -8.55 -2.45
C LEU A 108 -8.40 -8.60 -1.17
N ILE A 109 -8.94 -8.04 -0.08
CA ILE A 109 -8.27 -8.08 1.22
C ILE A 109 -8.14 -9.52 1.71
N GLY A 110 -9.20 -10.32 1.63
CA GLY A 110 -9.16 -11.74 1.98
C GLY A 110 -8.09 -12.53 1.21
N ILE A 111 -8.01 -12.34 -0.11
CA ILE A 111 -6.94 -12.92 -0.96
C ILE A 111 -5.56 -12.48 -0.45
N SER A 112 -5.38 -11.19 -0.16
CA SER A 112 -4.11 -10.66 0.31
C SER A 112 -3.68 -11.24 1.66
N VAL A 113 -4.63 -11.39 2.60
CA VAL A 113 -4.38 -12.03 3.91
C VAL A 113 -3.90 -13.47 3.72
N TRP A 114 -4.63 -14.28 2.97
CA TRP A 114 -4.29 -15.70 2.81
C TRP A 114 -2.95 -15.91 2.11
N ILE A 115 -2.66 -15.14 1.06
CA ILE A 115 -1.38 -15.22 0.36
C ILE A 115 -0.23 -14.80 1.28
N ARG A 116 -0.36 -13.67 2.00
CA ARG A 116 0.69 -13.20 2.91
C ARG A 116 0.89 -14.14 4.09
N LEU A 117 -0.18 -14.72 4.62
CA LEU A 117 -0.10 -15.75 5.67
C LEU A 117 0.64 -16.98 5.18
N PHE A 118 0.28 -17.48 3.98
CA PHE A 118 0.97 -18.61 3.36
C PHE A 118 2.45 -18.34 3.17
N VAL A 119 2.82 -17.20 2.57
CA VAL A 119 4.21 -16.85 2.34
C VAL A 119 4.96 -16.64 3.65
N ALA A 120 4.39 -15.91 4.61
CA ALA A 120 5.03 -15.74 5.92
C ALA A 120 5.30 -17.09 6.61
N ALA A 121 4.34 -18.03 6.55
CA ALA A 121 4.52 -19.37 7.10
C ALA A 121 5.63 -20.14 6.37
N VAL A 122 5.61 -20.17 5.03
CA VAL A 122 6.62 -20.86 4.22
C VAL A 122 8.02 -20.30 4.48
N MET A 123 8.17 -18.98 4.52
CA MET A 123 9.47 -18.32 4.71
C MET A 123 10.01 -18.52 6.12
N VAL A 124 9.19 -18.32 7.16
CA VAL A 124 9.62 -18.50 8.56
C VAL A 124 9.91 -19.97 8.86
N ILE A 125 9.00 -20.88 8.53
CA ILE A 125 9.18 -22.32 8.77
C ILE A 125 10.36 -22.84 7.94
N GLY A 126 10.40 -22.50 6.65
CA GLY A 126 11.48 -22.91 5.77
C GLY A 126 12.85 -22.40 6.24
N SER A 127 12.93 -21.19 6.81
CA SER A 127 14.18 -20.67 7.40
C SER A 127 14.58 -21.42 8.67
N VAL A 128 13.62 -21.77 9.54
CA VAL A 128 13.89 -22.53 10.77
C VAL A 128 14.38 -23.95 10.47
N TYR A 129 13.84 -24.60 9.44
CA TYR A 129 14.27 -25.95 9.00
C TYR A 129 15.46 -25.94 8.02
N GLY A 130 16.05 -24.77 7.73
CA GLY A 130 17.22 -24.65 6.87
C GLY A 130 16.98 -24.82 5.36
N VAL A 131 15.72 -24.76 4.91
CA VAL A 131 15.34 -24.73 3.48
C VAL A 131 15.70 -23.38 2.86
N TYR A 132 15.53 -22.30 3.63
CA TYR A 132 15.94 -20.95 3.27
C TYR A 132 17.03 -20.46 4.23
N ASP A 133 17.93 -19.61 3.73
CA ASP A 133 18.90 -18.94 4.61
C ASP A 133 18.15 -18.03 5.58
N ILE A 134 18.40 -18.21 6.88
CA ILE A 134 17.83 -17.36 7.93
C ILE A 134 18.29 -15.90 7.78
N GLY A 135 19.38 -15.66 7.03
CA GLY A 135 19.84 -14.34 6.64
C GLY A 135 20.32 -13.53 7.84
N TYR A 136 21.16 -14.15 8.67
CA TYR A 136 21.80 -13.51 9.82
C TYR A 136 22.73 -12.39 9.36
N LYS A 137 22.46 -11.18 9.83
CA LYS A 137 23.31 -10.00 9.62
C LYS A 137 23.44 -9.26 10.96
N THR A 138 24.36 -8.30 11.05
CA THR A 138 24.41 -7.36 12.17
C THR A 138 24.06 -5.96 11.68
N THR A 139 23.42 -5.16 12.53
CA THR A 139 23.10 -3.75 12.23
C THR A 139 23.37 -2.90 13.47
N PRO A 140 24.03 -1.74 13.33
CA PRO A 140 24.33 -0.88 14.46
C PRO A 140 23.04 -0.27 15.06
N ASN A 141 22.93 -0.31 16.38
CA ASN A 141 21.87 0.36 17.10
C ASN A 141 22.13 1.89 17.20
N ALA A 142 21.23 2.64 17.86
CA ALA A 142 21.35 4.09 18.01
C ALA A 142 22.60 4.53 18.83
N GLN A 143 23.26 3.58 19.49
CA GLN A 143 24.50 3.75 20.25
C GLN A 143 25.70 3.12 19.54
N TYR A 144 25.57 2.78 18.24
CA TYR A 144 26.59 2.14 17.40
C TYR A 144 27.04 0.75 17.89
N VAL A 145 26.21 0.05 18.66
CA VAL A 145 26.43 -1.35 19.04
C VAL A 145 25.77 -2.26 18.01
N GLU A 146 26.51 -3.22 17.47
CA GLU A 146 25.99 -4.20 16.52
C GLU A 146 24.97 -5.14 17.19
N VAL A 147 23.77 -5.21 16.60
CA VAL A 147 22.68 -6.09 17.04
C VAL A 147 22.42 -7.12 15.95
N PRO A 148 22.19 -8.40 16.30
CA PRO A 148 21.84 -9.43 15.34
C PRO A 148 20.47 -9.16 14.72
N VAL A 149 20.36 -9.34 13.40
CA VAL A 149 19.12 -9.22 12.63
C VAL A 149 18.95 -10.41 11.70
N TYR A 150 17.71 -10.83 11.52
CA TYR A 150 17.34 -12.00 10.74
C TYR A 150 16.43 -11.61 9.58
N SER A 151 16.67 -12.19 8.42
CA SER A 151 15.91 -11.90 7.20
C SER A 151 14.92 -13.00 6.83
N PHE A 152 14.96 -14.19 7.45
CA PHE A 152 14.02 -15.29 7.23
C PHE A 152 13.79 -15.64 5.75
N GLY A 153 14.87 -15.76 4.97
CA GLY A 153 14.83 -16.05 3.54
C GLY A 153 14.50 -14.85 2.64
N PHE A 154 14.17 -13.69 3.21
CA PHE A 154 14.02 -12.45 2.45
C PHE A 154 15.37 -11.79 2.17
N ASN A 155 15.44 -10.96 1.13
CA ASN A 155 16.66 -10.22 0.75
C ASN A 155 17.16 -9.31 1.89
N GLU A 156 16.21 -8.70 2.61
CA GLU A 156 16.49 -7.75 3.69
C GLU A 156 15.57 -7.98 4.91
N PRO A 157 16.06 -7.72 6.14
CA PRO A 157 15.24 -7.79 7.36
C PRO A 157 14.01 -6.87 7.31
N ASN A 158 14.12 -5.71 6.66
CA ASN A 158 12.99 -4.78 6.50
C ASN A 158 11.87 -5.39 5.67
N THR A 159 12.19 -6.12 4.60
CA THR A 159 11.20 -6.83 3.77
C THR A 159 10.48 -7.92 4.55
N ALA A 160 11.20 -8.63 5.44
CA ALA A 160 10.61 -9.62 6.33
C ALA A 160 9.61 -8.97 7.30
N TYR A 161 10.03 -7.91 8.02
CA TYR A 161 9.15 -7.18 8.93
C TYR A 161 7.94 -6.59 8.20
N LEU A 162 8.15 -5.98 7.05
CA LEU A 162 7.11 -5.39 6.23
C LEU A 162 6.04 -6.42 5.84
N THR A 163 6.45 -7.64 5.48
CA THR A 163 5.50 -8.72 5.15
C THR A 163 4.60 -9.06 6.33
N ILE A 164 5.18 -9.15 7.54
CA ILE A 164 4.43 -9.38 8.78
C ILE A 164 3.54 -8.19 9.14
N PHE A 165 4.07 -6.97 9.05
CA PHE A 165 3.30 -5.75 9.28
C PHE A 165 2.06 -5.68 8.39
N LEU A 166 2.22 -5.91 7.08
CA LEU A 166 1.11 -5.89 6.14
C LEU A 166 0.09 -6.98 6.46
N LEU A 167 0.53 -8.19 6.80
CA LEU A 167 -0.36 -9.27 7.23
C LEU A 167 -1.17 -8.87 8.48
N LEU A 168 -0.51 -8.33 9.51
CA LEU A 168 -1.17 -7.91 10.74
C LEU A 168 -2.19 -6.78 10.50
N ILE A 169 -1.84 -5.75 9.71
CA ILE A 169 -2.75 -4.66 9.37
C ILE A 169 -3.97 -5.17 8.59
N LEU A 170 -3.78 -6.10 7.65
CA LEU A 170 -4.89 -6.68 6.89
C LEU A 170 -5.79 -7.58 7.76
N LEU A 171 -5.22 -8.31 8.72
CA LEU A 171 -5.97 -9.08 9.71
C LEU A 171 -6.78 -8.15 10.63
N VAL A 172 -6.16 -7.09 11.13
CA VAL A 172 -6.83 -6.07 11.96
C VAL A 172 -7.97 -5.41 11.20
N TYR A 173 -7.79 -5.10 9.91
CA TYR A 173 -8.86 -4.61 9.05
C TYR A 173 -9.99 -5.63 8.84
N SER A 174 -9.65 -6.90 8.61
CA SER A 174 -10.64 -7.97 8.38
C SER A 174 -11.52 -8.22 9.61
N TYR A 175 -10.95 -8.07 10.81
CA TYR A 175 -11.63 -8.27 12.08
C TYR A 175 -12.00 -6.96 12.80
N TYR A 176 -12.03 -5.83 12.08
CA TYR A 176 -12.13 -4.47 12.65
C TYR A 176 -13.27 -4.29 13.67
N GLU A 177 -14.45 -4.80 13.35
CA GLU A 177 -15.65 -4.72 14.19
C GLU A 177 -15.51 -5.53 15.49
N LYS A 178 -14.69 -6.57 15.49
CA LYS A 178 -14.47 -7.50 16.63
C LYS A 178 -13.21 -7.17 17.45
N LEU A 179 -12.45 -6.13 17.08
CA LEU A 179 -11.21 -5.80 17.80
C LEU A 179 -11.52 -5.43 19.25
N ASN A 180 -10.82 -6.09 20.17
CA ASN A 180 -10.84 -5.89 21.61
C ASN A 180 -9.39 -5.76 22.13
N GLY A 181 -9.21 -5.61 23.45
CA GLY A 181 -7.88 -5.54 24.07
C GLY A 181 -7.00 -6.77 23.80
N TRP A 182 -7.60 -7.96 23.67
CA TRP A 182 -6.85 -9.18 23.33
C TRP A 182 -6.28 -9.13 21.91
N TRP A 183 -7.04 -8.62 20.94
CA TRP A 183 -6.51 -8.40 19.58
C TRP A 183 -5.31 -7.44 19.58
N PHE A 184 -5.36 -6.39 20.41
CA PHE A 184 -4.21 -5.50 20.60
C PHE A 184 -3.01 -6.27 21.15
N ILE A 185 -3.17 -6.98 22.27
CA ILE A 185 -2.08 -7.74 22.91
C ILE A 185 -1.47 -8.77 21.95
N CYS A 186 -2.29 -9.59 21.30
CA CYS A 186 -1.81 -10.65 20.40
C CYS A 186 -1.07 -10.09 19.18
N THR A 187 -1.65 -9.08 18.52
CA THR A 187 -1.02 -8.51 17.32
C THR A 187 0.20 -7.66 17.66
N PHE A 188 0.21 -6.97 18.81
CA PHE A 188 1.37 -6.25 19.31
C PHE A 188 2.50 -7.20 19.70
N ALA A 189 2.20 -8.31 20.40
CA ALA A 189 3.19 -9.32 20.73
C ALA A 189 3.84 -9.92 19.46
N ALA A 190 3.04 -10.21 18.43
CA ALA A 190 3.57 -10.66 17.14
C ALA A 190 4.45 -9.59 16.46
N ALA A 191 3.99 -8.34 16.40
CA ALA A 191 4.77 -7.23 15.83
C ALA A 191 6.07 -6.97 16.61
N PHE A 192 6.03 -7.11 17.94
CA PHE A 192 7.18 -6.92 18.82
C PHE A 192 8.19 -8.06 18.68
N LEU A 193 7.74 -9.32 18.62
CA LEU A 193 8.61 -10.47 18.37
C LEU A 193 9.39 -10.31 17.07
N PHE A 194 8.72 -9.96 15.98
CA PHE A 194 9.41 -9.71 14.71
C PHE A 194 10.26 -8.45 14.74
N TYR A 195 9.92 -7.45 15.54
CA TYR A 195 10.78 -6.27 15.74
C TYR A 195 12.10 -6.66 16.40
N GLU A 196 12.08 -7.48 17.46
CA GLU A 196 13.31 -7.97 18.10
C GLU A 196 14.18 -8.79 17.14
N LEU A 197 13.56 -9.55 16.24
CA LEU A 197 14.27 -10.39 15.27
C LEU A 197 14.82 -9.62 14.05
N THR A 198 14.15 -8.55 13.60
CA THR A 198 14.49 -7.82 12.37
C THR A 198 15.04 -6.41 12.62
N PHE A 199 14.93 -5.92 13.85
CA PHE A 199 15.31 -4.58 14.30
C PHE A 199 14.68 -3.42 13.50
N CYS A 200 13.47 -3.62 12.97
CA CYS A 200 12.77 -2.65 12.14
C CYS A 200 11.97 -1.61 12.95
N ARG A 201 12.66 -0.53 13.37
CA ARG A 201 12.08 0.53 14.22
C ARG A 201 10.89 1.27 13.59
N THR A 202 10.96 1.55 12.29
CA THR A 202 9.91 2.31 11.58
C THR A 202 8.60 1.53 11.58
N GLY A 203 8.65 0.23 11.30
CA GLY A 203 7.48 -0.63 11.23
C GLY A 203 6.74 -0.77 12.56
N ILE A 204 7.46 -0.94 13.68
CA ILE A 204 6.80 -1.06 15.01
C ILE A 204 6.16 0.26 15.44
N LEU A 205 6.79 1.41 15.16
CA LEU A 205 6.23 2.72 15.46
C LEU A 205 4.92 2.95 14.70
N VAL A 206 4.91 2.65 13.40
CA VAL A 206 3.70 2.75 12.57
C VAL A 206 2.62 1.78 13.05
N PHE A 207 2.99 0.58 13.51
CA PHE A 207 2.04 -0.39 14.04
C PHE A 207 1.36 0.07 15.34
N ILE A 208 2.13 0.65 16.27
CA ILE A 208 1.58 1.27 17.49
C ILE A 208 0.64 2.41 17.11
N PHE A 209 1.08 3.26 16.17
CA PHE A 209 0.28 4.37 15.70
C PHE A 209 -1.03 3.90 15.05
N ALA A 210 -1.02 2.79 14.31
CA ALA A 210 -2.22 2.19 13.77
C ALA A 210 -3.24 1.86 14.86
N TRP A 211 -2.81 1.27 15.96
CA TRP A 211 -3.68 0.99 17.11
C TRP A 211 -4.19 2.26 17.79
N VAL A 212 -3.39 3.33 17.87
CA VAL A 212 -3.85 4.65 18.35
C VAL A 212 -4.98 5.20 17.47
N LEU A 213 -4.83 5.15 16.14
CA LEU A 213 -5.89 5.59 15.22
C LEU A 213 -7.15 4.73 15.30
N ILE A 214 -6.99 3.42 15.47
CA ILE A 214 -8.12 2.49 15.65
C ILE A 214 -8.85 2.80 16.97
N ALA A 215 -8.11 3.01 18.06
CA ALA A 215 -8.69 3.40 19.34
C ALA A 215 -9.42 4.74 19.23
N TYR A 216 -8.81 5.74 18.57
CA TYR A 216 -9.44 7.03 18.28
C TYR A 216 -10.76 6.87 17.52
N ASP A 217 -10.79 6.05 16.45
CA ASP A 217 -12.01 5.79 15.68
C ASP A 217 -13.13 5.14 16.53
N LYS A 218 -12.76 4.19 17.40
CA LYS A 218 -13.71 3.47 18.26
C LYS A 218 -14.23 4.32 19.42
N LEU A 219 -13.40 5.17 20.01
CA LEU A 219 -13.75 6.01 21.16
C LEU A 219 -14.57 7.25 20.74
N ILE A 220 -14.22 7.85 19.61
CA ILE A 220 -14.84 9.11 19.17
C ILE A 220 -16.06 8.83 18.29
N LYS A 221 -17.23 9.21 18.80
CA LYS A 221 -18.50 9.14 18.05
C LYS A 221 -18.76 10.37 17.17
N ASN A 222 -18.08 11.49 17.46
CA ASN A 222 -18.26 12.73 16.70
C ASN A 222 -17.68 12.58 15.28
N LYS A 223 -18.55 12.66 14.27
CA LYS A 223 -18.17 12.53 12.86
C LYS A 223 -17.17 13.63 12.44
N TYR A 224 -17.36 14.87 12.89
CA TYR A 224 -16.48 15.98 12.53
C TYR A 224 -15.04 15.77 13.01
N ALA A 225 -14.88 15.19 14.21
CA ALA A 225 -13.56 14.86 14.74
C ALA A 225 -12.84 13.75 13.93
N LYS A 226 -13.59 12.91 13.20
CA LYS A 226 -13.01 11.90 12.29
C LYS A 226 -12.48 12.50 10.98
N PHE A 227 -12.70 13.79 10.73
CA PHE A 227 -12.11 14.49 9.59
C PHE A 227 -10.57 14.55 9.68
N ILE A 228 -9.99 14.38 10.87
CA ILE A 228 -8.54 14.30 11.06
C ILE A 228 -7.88 13.22 10.20
N PHE A 229 -8.59 12.12 9.90
CA PHE A 229 -8.09 11.08 9.01
C PHE A 229 -7.85 11.60 7.59
N VAL A 230 -8.72 12.47 7.08
CA VAL A 230 -8.55 13.10 5.75
C VAL A 230 -7.31 14.01 5.72
N LEU A 231 -6.96 14.62 6.87
CA LEU A 231 -5.81 15.50 7.00
C LEU A 231 -4.47 14.75 7.06
N SER A 232 -4.45 13.42 7.19
CA SER A 232 -3.20 12.66 7.32
C SER A 232 -2.26 12.87 6.12
N VAL A 233 -2.81 12.88 4.90
CA VAL A 233 -2.06 13.05 3.65
C VAL A 233 -1.48 14.45 3.51
N PRO A 234 -2.26 15.55 3.60
CA PRO A 234 -1.71 16.89 3.49
C PRO A 234 -0.74 17.20 4.63
N VAL A 235 -1.01 16.75 5.86
CA VAL A 235 -0.08 16.94 6.99
C VAL A 235 1.21 16.16 6.76
N GLY A 236 1.14 14.90 6.33
CA GLY A 236 2.33 14.09 6.04
C GLY A 236 3.17 14.61 4.88
N ALA A 237 2.52 15.08 3.81
CA ALA A 237 3.18 15.70 2.67
C ALA A 237 3.85 17.02 3.05
N LEU A 238 3.14 17.89 3.78
CA LEU A 238 3.66 19.18 4.26
C LEU A 238 4.82 18.98 5.24
N PHE A 239 4.68 18.06 6.19
CA PHE A 239 5.75 17.71 7.12
C PHE A 239 7.00 17.24 6.36
N SER A 240 6.85 16.30 5.42
CA SER A 240 7.97 15.78 4.63
C SER A 240 8.64 16.88 3.80
N PHE A 241 7.84 17.79 3.22
CA PHE A 241 8.33 18.92 2.44
C PHE A 241 9.11 19.93 3.30
N VAL A 242 8.55 20.34 4.45
CA VAL A 242 9.20 21.27 5.38
C VAL A 242 10.50 20.69 5.89
N MET A 243 10.48 19.41 6.29
CA MET A 243 11.68 18.74 6.77
C MET A 243 12.77 18.65 5.69
N MET A 244 12.41 18.41 4.42
CA MET A 244 13.37 18.38 3.32
C MET A 244 13.96 19.77 3.01
N VAL A 245 13.13 20.81 2.93
CA VAL A 245 13.57 22.16 2.49
C VAL A 245 14.37 22.89 3.56
N PHE A 246 13.97 22.75 4.82
CA PHE A 246 14.60 23.46 5.93
C PHE A 246 15.56 22.59 6.72
N PHE A 247 15.95 21.42 6.21
CA PHE A 247 16.89 20.56 6.91
C PHE A 247 18.21 21.29 7.17
N ASP A 248 18.57 21.40 8.45
CA ASP A 248 19.81 21.99 8.91
C ASP A 248 20.52 21.01 9.83
N ASN A 249 21.73 20.62 9.40
CA ASN A 249 22.58 19.72 10.17
C ASN A 249 23.04 20.37 11.49
N GLU A 250 23.05 21.69 11.64
CA GLU A 250 23.42 22.32 12.91
C GLU A 250 22.28 22.29 13.96
N ASN A 251 21.04 22.05 13.54
CA ASN A 251 19.89 22.05 14.43
C ASN A 251 19.74 20.71 15.18
N SER A 252 19.85 20.75 16.51
CA SER A 252 19.75 19.57 17.39
C SER A 252 18.41 18.83 17.30
N VAL A 253 17.31 19.56 17.05
CA VAL A 253 15.97 18.98 16.89
C VAL A 253 15.87 18.22 15.58
N MET A 254 16.40 18.76 14.48
CA MET A 254 16.37 18.10 13.17
C MET A 254 17.24 16.86 13.15
N LYS A 255 18.44 16.91 13.75
CA LYS A 255 19.30 15.72 13.97
C LYS A 255 18.59 14.64 14.78
N MET A 256 17.82 15.02 15.80
CA MET A 256 17.04 14.06 16.60
C MET A 256 15.94 13.40 15.76
N ILE A 257 15.15 14.19 15.02
CA ILE A 257 14.10 13.66 14.13
C ILE A 257 14.70 12.74 13.08
N ASP A 258 15.79 13.15 12.44
CA ASP A 258 16.48 12.38 11.41
C ASP A 258 16.96 11.02 11.94
N ARG A 259 17.50 10.97 13.17
CA ARG A 259 17.88 9.71 13.83
C ARG A 259 16.67 8.77 14.03
N TYR A 260 15.49 9.30 14.32
CA TYR A 260 14.27 8.47 14.48
C TYR A 260 13.70 7.99 13.15
N VAL A 261 13.85 8.75 12.07
CA VAL A 261 13.46 8.31 10.72
C VAL A 261 14.61 7.65 9.94
N SER A 262 15.68 7.25 10.64
CA SER A 262 16.84 6.56 10.08
C SER A 262 17.54 7.30 8.93
N GLY A 263 17.81 8.59 9.07
CA GLY A 263 18.60 9.35 8.08
C GLY A 263 17.81 9.86 6.87
N ARG A 264 16.51 9.56 6.79
CA ARG A 264 15.69 9.90 5.62
C ARG A 264 15.56 11.39 5.40
N VAL A 265 15.53 12.21 6.45
CA VAL A 265 15.41 13.67 6.27
C VAL A 265 16.69 14.22 5.67
N HIS A 266 17.84 13.78 6.18
CA HIS A 266 19.15 14.14 5.66
C HIS A 266 19.26 13.82 4.16
N ILE A 267 18.97 12.58 3.78
CA ILE A 267 19.04 12.12 2.39
C ILE A 267 18.15 12.97 1.46
N MET A 268 16.92 13.27 1.89
CA MET A 268 16.01 14.12 1.11
C MET A 268 16.53 15.56 0.98
N GLY A 269 17.12 16.12 2.05
CA GLY A 269 17.70 17.45 2.06
C GLY A 269 18.89 17.57 1.10
N GLU A 270 19.79 16.59 1.09
CA GLU A 270 20.93 16.55 0.16
C GLU A 270 20.47 16.46 -1.30
N TYR A 271 19.50 15.60 -1.61
CA TYR A 271 18.91 15.54 -2.94
C TYR A 271 18.24 16.85 -3.37
N TYR A 272 17.59 17.54 -2.44
CA TYR A 272 17.00 18.84 -2.70
C TYR A 272 18.05 19.91 -2.97
N GLN A 273 19.16 19.93 -2.22
CA GLN A 273 20.26 20.88 -2.44
C GLN A 273 20.96 20.65 -3.78
N ASP A 274 21.19 19.40 -4.17
CA ASP A 274 21.91 19.06 -5.41
C ASP A 274 21.04 19.25 -6.66
N GLN A 275 19.80 18.78 -6.62
CA GLN A 275 18.95 18.66 -7.82
C GLN A 275 17.83 19.69 -7.87
N GLY A 276 17.49 20.32 -6.75
CA GLY A 276 16.34 21.22 -6.63
C GLY A 276 15.01 20.56 -6.99
N LEU A 277 13.99 21.40 -7.18
CA LEU A 277 12.64 20.97 -7.54
C LEU A 277 12.34 21.27 -9.02
N ALA A 278 11.62 20.36 -9.67
CA ALA A 278 11.16 20.52 -11.04
C ALA A 278 9.64 20.58 -11.12
N LEU A 279 9.13 21.26 -12.16
CA LEU A 279 7.69 21.27 -12.46
C LEU A 279 7.23 19.95 -13.10
N LEU A 280 8.08 19.35 -13.92
CA LEU A 280 7.81 18.13 -14.70
C LEU A 280 8.65 16.94 -14.21
N PRO A 281 8.24 15.70 -14.57
CA PRO A 281 8.99 14.50 -14.22
C PRO A 281 10.42 14.51 -14.78
N ARG A 282 11.35 13.91 -14.02
CA ARG A 282 12.77 13.78 -14.37
C ARG A 282 13.21 12.32 -14.33
N ASN A 283 14.25 12.00 -15.08
CA ASN A 283 14.87 10.67 -15.01
C ASN A 283 15.47 10.45 -13.62
N GLN A 284 15.19 9.31 -13.01
CA GLN A 284 15.73 8.95 -11.70
C GLN A 284 17.24 8.75 -11.72
N GLU A 285 17.81 8.33 -12.86
CA GLU A 285 19.26 8.17 -13.01
C GLU A 285 20.03 9.46 -12.75
N LEU A 286 19.41 10.63 -13.00
CA LEU A 286 20.01 11.94 -12.70
C LEU A 286 20.27 12.11 -11.20
N PHE A 287 19.38 11.60 -10.35
CA PHE A 287 19.53 11.67 -8.91
C PHE A 287 20.61 10.69 -8.45
N TYR A 288 20.70 9.50 -9.04
CA TYR A 288 21.72 8.53 -8.67
C TYR A 288 23.14 8.87 -9.17
N ALA A 289 23.31 9.94 -9.97
CA ALA A 289 24.63 10.49 -10.27
C ALA A 289 25.33 11.06 -9.02
N SER A 290 24.56 11.61 -8.07
CA SER A 290 25.00 12.01 -6.73
C SER A 290 24.31 11.11 -5.70
N TYR A 291 24.89 9.94 -5.43
CA TYR A 291 24.25 8.95 -4.56
C TYR A 291 24.35 9.34 -3.09
N HIS A 292 23.23 9.80 -2.52
CA HIS A 292 23.07 10.11 -1.09
C HIS A 292 22.32 9.01 -0.32
N GLY A 293 21.70 8.06 -1.04
CA GLY A 293 20.91 6.98 -0.46
C GLY A 293 19.59 6.77 -1.20
N LEU A 294 18.71 5.94 -0.66
CA LEU A 294 17.36 5.76 -1.20
C LEU A 294 16.41 6.82 -0.62
N ILE A 295 15.56 7.38 -1.49
CA ILE A 295 14.50 8.32 -1.09
C ILE A 295 13.30 7.53 -0.56
N ASP A 296 13.43 7.01 0.66
CA ASP A 296 12.40 6.23 1.34
C ASP A 296 11.34 7.12 2.00
N ASN A 297 10.69 7.94 1.18
CA ASN A 297 9.55 8.78 1.53
C ASN A 297 8.67 8.90 0.29
N SER A 298 7.48 8.29 0.32
CA SER A 298 6.58 8.27 -0.83
C SER A 298 6.18 9.68 -1.30
N TYR A 299 6.03 10.65 -0.38
CA TYR A 299 5.65 12.01 -0.74
C TYR A 299 6.75 12.71 -1.52
N MET A 300 7.97 12.72 -0.97
CA MET A 300 9.11 13.38 -1.60
C MET A 300 9.60 12.60 -2.82
N HIS A 301 9.46 11.27 -2.83
CA HIS A 301 9.69 10.46 -4.03
C HIS A 301 8.79 10.91 -5.19
N ILE A 302 7.49 11.16 -4.96
CA ILE A 302 6.62 11.71 -6.00
C ILE A 302 7.05 13.13 -6.38
N LEU A 303 7.31 13.99 -5.41
CA LEU A 303 7.64 15.39 -5.66
C LEU A 303 8.93 15.56 -6.47
N LEU A 304 10.01 14.89 -6.05
CA LEU A 304 11.34 15.03 -6.65
C LEU A 304 11.39 14.42 -8.05
N TYR A 305 10.80 13.22 -8.24
CA TYR A 305 10.86 12.49 -9.49
C TYR A 305 9.75 12.83 -10.48
N CYS A 306 8.52 13.07 -10.02
CA CYS A 306 7.38 13.33 -10.90
C CYS A 306 7.09 14.84 -11.06
N GLY A 307 7.71 15.69 -10.24
CA GLY A 307 7.57 17.14 -10.30
C GLY A 307 6.32 17.68 -9.61
N TRP A 308 6.32 19.00 -9.38
CA TRP A 308 5.27 19.72 -8.64
C TRP A 308 3.87 19.52 -9.21
N ILE A 309 3.71 19.64 -10.53
CA ILE A 309 2.38 19.59 -11.17
C ILE A 309 1.72 18.25 -10.88
N PHE A 310 2.45 17.16 -11.11
CA PHE A 310 1.91 15.83 -10.85
C PHE A 310 1.71 15.58 -9.36
N ALA A 311 2.66 15.95 -8.50
CA ALA A 311 2.57 15.72 -7.06
C ALA A 311 1.33 16.40 -6.45
N LEU A 312 1.08 17.66 -6.79
CA LEU A 312 -0.09 18.40 -6.28
C LEU A 312 -1.41 17.77 -6.74
N VAL A 313 -1.51 17.42 -8.03
CA VAL A 313 -2.71 16.75 -8.56
C VAL A 313 -2.91 15.39 -7.90
N PHE A 314 -1.85 14.60 -7.76
CA PHE A 314 -1.90 13.27 -7.18
C PHE A 314 -2.34 13.29 -5.71
N PHE A 315 -1.75 14.19 -4.89
CA PHE A 315 -2.16 14.34 -3.49
C PHE A 315 -3.58 14.89 -3.38
N ALA A 316 -3.98 15.84 -4.23
CA ALA A 316 -5.36 16.32 -4.27
C ALA A 316 -6.35 15.20 -4.59
N VAL A 317 -6.04 14.33 -5.54
CA VAL A 317 -6.88 13.16 -5.89
C VAL A 317 -7.01 12.19 -4.70
N ILE A 318 -5.92 11.90 -3.98
CA ILE A 318 -5.99 11.06 -2.77
C ILE A 318 -6.86 11.72 -1.70
N VAL A 319 -6.66 13.01 -1.43
CA VAL A 319 -7.47 13.74 -0.44
C VAL A 319 -8.95 13.77 -0.84
N LEU A 320 -9.28 13.98 -2.11
CA LEU A 320 -10.65 13.92 -2.61
C LEU A 320 -11.28 12.54 -2.42
N ALA A 321 -10.52 11.45 -2.65
CA ALA A 321 -10.98 10.10 -2.38
C ALA A 321 -11.25 9.88 -0.88
N MET A 322 -10.36 10.38 -0.01
CA MET A 322 -10.56 10.33 1.44
C MET A 322 -11.78 11.15 1.88
N VAL A 323 -12.01 12.34 1.33
CA VAL A 323 -13.23 13.13 1.59
C VAL A 323 -14.48 12.36 1.17
N LYS A 324 -14.46 11.66 0.03
CA LYS A 324 -15.60 10.83 -0.41
C LYS A 324 -15.85 9.64 0.50
N LEU A 325 -14.79 8.96 0.98
CA LEU A 325 -14.91 7.88 1.97
C LEU A 325 -15.44 8.40 3.30
N TYR A 326 -15.02 9.60 3.72
CA TYR A 326 -15.51 10.28 4.91
C TYR A 326 -17.01 10.59 4.82
N GLN A 327 -17.44 11.19 3.72
CA GLN A 327 -18.86 11.46 3.43
C GLN A 327 -19.68 10.17 3.37
N ALA A 328 -19.10 9.07 2.88
CA ALA A 328 -19.73 7.76 2.84
C ALA A 328 -19.80 7.07 4.21
N GLY A 329 -19.09 7.56 5.25
CA GLY A 329 -19.00 6.91 6.57
C GLY A 329 -18.12 5.66 6.59
N CYS A 330 -17.20 5.53 5.63
CA CYS A 330 -16.24 4.43 5.53
C CYS A 330 -15.00 4.69 6.42
N TYR A 331 -15.23 4.81 7.74
CA TYR A 331 -14.18 5.21 8.68
C TYR A 331 -13.08 4.17 8.88
N LYS A 332 -13.42 2.87 8.86
CA LYS A 332 -12.40 1.80 8.96
C LYS A 332 -11.40 1.87 7.80
N GLU A 333 -11.88 2.17 6.60
CA GLU A 333 -11.05 2.33 5.40
C GLU A 333 -10.19 3.61 5.48
N LEU A 334 -10.74 4.69 6.04
CA LEU A 334 -10.01 5.94 6.29
C LEU A 334 -8.89 5.78 7.30
N VAL A 335 -9.13 5.02 8.37
CA VAL A 335 -8.11 4.70 9.38
C VAL A 335 -6.94 3.98 8.70
N MET A 336 -7.21 2.98 7.86
CA MET A 336 -6.14 2.26 7.14
C MET A 336 -5.37 3.18 6.18
N LEU A 337 -6.08 4.01 5.41
CA LEU A 337 -5.43 5.02 4.56
C LEU A 337 -4.57 6.00 5.36
N SER A 338 -5.00 6.37 6.57
CA SER A 338 -4.25 7.27 7.46
C SER A 338 -2.97 6.60 8.00
N VAL A 339 -3.05 5.32 8.36
CA VAL A 339 -1.87 4.52 8.77
C VAL A 339 -0.84 4.47 7.66
N PHE A 340 -1.26 4.12 6.44
CA PHE A 340 -0.36 4.07 5.28
C PHE A 340 0.15 5.45 4.89
N SER A 341 -0.66 6.50 5.06
CA SER A 341 -0.24 7.89 4.84
C SER A 341 0.89 8.33 5.78
N LEU A 342 0.95 7.81 7.01
CA LEU A 342 2.09 8.04 7.88
C LEU A 342 3.27 7.15 7.55
N TYR A 343 3.00 5.89 7.18
CA TYR A 343 4.06 5.01 6.72
C TYR A 343 4.75 5.57 5.45
N ALA A 344 4.02 6.32 4.62
CA ALA A 344 4.55 7.02 3.44
C ALA A 344 5.62 8.07 3.76
N ILE A 345 5.73 8.54 5.00
CA ILE A 345 6.83 9.42 5.43
C ILE A 345 8.15 8.63 5.55
N MET A 346 8.06 7.35 5.88
CA MET A 346 9.20 6.47 6.16
C MET A 346 9.45 5.44 5.06
N GLU A 347 8.56 5.28 4.09
CA GLU A 347 8.66 4.21 3.10
C GLU A 347 8.14 4.62 1.73
N GLN A 348 8.74 4.05 0.68
CA GLN A 348 8.35 4.28 -0.71
C GLN A 348 7.22 3.34 -1.18
N PHE A 349 7.12 2.13 -0.64
CA PHE A 349 6.24 1.09 -1.20
C PHE A 349 4.73 1.41 -1.07
N VAL A 350 4.35 2.42 -0.28
CA VAL A 350 2.96 2.76 0.04
C VAL A 350 2.13 3.06 -1.21
N LEU A 351 2.78 3.48 -2.30
CA LEU A 351 2.15 3.75 -3.59
C LEU A 351 1.90 2.48 -4.42
N ASN A 352 2.43 1.34 -4.01
CA ASN A 352 2.22 0.07 -4.68
C ASN A 352 0.90 -0.55 -4.23
N GLY A 353 -0.07 -0.65 -5.15
CA GLY A 353 -1.42 -1.18 -4.87
C GLY A 353 -1.47 -2.65 -4.40
N PHE A 354 -0.41 -3.42 -4.58
CA PHE A 354 -0.32 -4.80 -4.08
C PHE A 354 0.25 -4.88 -2.65
N MET A 355 1.05 -3.88 -2.26
CA MET A 355 1.57 -3.73 -0.91
C MET A 355 0.57 -3.02 -0.01
N ASN A 356 0.02 -1.91 -0.51
CA ASN A 356 -1.03 -1.14 0.13
C ASN A 356 -2.33 -1.26 -0.69
N PRO A 357 -3.19 -2.27 -0.45
CA PRO A 357 -4.45 -2.38 -1.19
C PRO A 357 -5.42 -1.23 -0.93
N PHE A 358 -5.28 -0.49 0.19
CA PHE A 358 -6.19 0.60 0.52
C PHE A 358 -6.07 1.79 -0.42
N ILE A 359 -4.91 2.00 -1.05
CA ILE A 359 -4.75 3.05 -2.09
C ILE A 359 -5.68 2.81 -3.28
N LEU A 360 -6.09 1.56 -3.54
CA LEU A 360 -7.03 1.21 -4.61
C LEU A 360 -8.43 1.80 -4.38
N LEU A 361 -8.76 2.19 -3.14
CA LEU A 361 -10.01 2.86 -2.81
C LEU A 361 -10.12 4.25 -3.43
N VAL A 362 -9.03 4.82 -3.96
CA VAL A 362 -9.09 6.00 -4.84
C VAL A 362 -10.00 5.76 -6.05
N GLY A 363 -10.20 4.49 -6.44
CA GLY A 363 -11.19 4.06 -7.43
C GLY A 363 -12.62 4.51 -7.13
N ILE A 364 -12.97 4.92 -5.90
CA ILE A 364 -14.28 5.50 -5.57
C ILE A 364 -14.61 6.75 -6.41
N LEU A 365 -13.59 7.49 -6.86
CA LEU A 365 -13.75 8.67 -7.72
C LEU A 365 -14.15 8.29 -9.15
N LEU A 366 -13.71 7.12 -9.60
CA LEU A 366 -14.03 6.56 -10.92
C LEU A 366 -15.34 5.75 -10.89
N TYR A 367 -15.54 4.96 -9.84
CA TYR A 367 -16.67 4.06 -9.63
C TYR A 367 -17.40 4.38 -8.32
N PRO A 368 -18.42 5.26 -8.33
CA PRO A 368 -19.16 5.63 -7.11
C PRO A 368 -19.80 4.43 -6.37
N ASN A 369 -20.18 3.39 -7.13
CA ASN A 369 -20.78 2.16 -6.61
C ASN A 369 -19.83 1.36 -5.70
N LEU A 370 -18.52 1.62 -5.74
CA LEU A 370 -17.53 0.98 -4.87
C LEU A 370 -17.85 1.23 -3.39
N SER A 371 -18.37 2.42 -3.06
CA SER A 371 -18.79 2.76 -1.70
C SER A 371 -19.95 1.89 -1.19
N ASN A 372 -20.89 1.55 -2.06
CA ASN A 372 -22.01 0.68 -1.74
C ASN A 372 -21.54 -0.77 -1.57
N GLN A 373 -20.65 -1.26 -2.44
CA GLN A 373 -20.05 -2.60 -2.32
C GLN A 373 -19.26 -2.77 -1.02
N ILE A 374 -18.53 -1.74 -0.59
CA ILE A 374 -17.84 -1.74 0.71
C ILE A 374 -18.84 -1.86 1.88
N LYS A 375 -20.02 -1.24 1.77
CA LYS A 375 -21.07 -1.33 2.79
C LYS A 375 -21.85 -2.63 2.74
N GLU A 376 -22.09 -3.19 1.57
CA GLU A 376 -22.78 -4.48 1.38
C GLU A 376 -21.94 -5.65 1.90
N GLY A 377 -20.63 -5.65 1.66
CA GLY A 377 -19.71 -6.62 2.27
C GLY A 377 -19.77 -6.61 3.81
N LYS A 378 -19.97 -5.43 4.43
CA LYS A 378 -20.18 -5.32 5.90
C LYS A 378 -21.48 -5.99 6.37
N LYS A 379 -22.51 -6.10 5.53
CA LYS A 379 -23.78 -6.77 5.87
C LYS A 379 -23.68 -8.29 5.70
N GLU A 380 -23.02 -8.78 4.66
CA GLU A 380 -22.78 -10.22 4.47
C GLU A 380 -21.89 -10.80 5.59
N GLU A 381 -20.84 -10.09 6.03
CA GLU A 381 -20.03 -10.48 7.20
C GLU A 381 -20.83 -10.53 8.53
N LYS A 382 -21.92 -9.74 8.64
CA LYS A 382 -22.84 -9.78 9.78
C LYS A 382 -23.88 -10.90 9.67
N HIS A 383 -24.37 -11.20 8.46
CA HIS A 383 -25.41 -12.21 8.21
C HIS A 383 -24.89 -13.63 7.95
N GLY A 384 -23.59 -13.82 7.67
CA GLY A 384 -22.95 -15.15 7.65
C GLY A 384 -22.94 -15.87 9.01
N LYS A 385 -23.49 -15.26 10.07
CA LYS A 385 -23.91 -15.95 11.29
C LYS A 385 -25.23 -16.67 11.02
N ILE A 386 -25.13 -17.89 10.47
CA ILE A 386 -26.24 -18.84 10.53
C ILE A 386 -26.60 -19.03 12.00
N SER A 387 -27.84 -18.67 12.31
CA SER A 387 -28.56 -19.17 13.47
C SER A 387 -28.58 -20.69 13.38
N TYR A 388 -27.83 -21.38 14.24
CA TYR A 388 -28.25 -22.70 14.67
C TYR A 388 -29.50 -22.49 15.53
N SER A 389 -30.65 -22.30 14.89
CA SER A 389 -31.93 -22.56 15.52
C SER A 389 -32.04 -24.07 15.62
N SER A 390 -31.58 -24.61 16.75
CA SER A 390 -32.05 -25.89 17.24
C SER A 390 -33.56 -25.77 17.43
N ASN A 391 -34.33 -26.32 16.49
CA ASN A 391 -35.73 -26.62 16.70
C ASN A 391 -35.92 -28.12 16.51
N SER A 392 -36.33 -28.73 17.63
CA SER A 392 -36.85 -30.09 17.86
C SER A 392 -35.96 -31.27 17.51
#